data_AF-A0A8C4S1R9-F1
#
_entry.id   AF-A0A8C4S1R9-F1
#
_cell.length_a   1.000
_cell.length_b   1.000
_cell.length_c   1.000
_cell.angle_alpha   90.00
_cell.angle_beta   90.00
_cell.angle_gamma   90.00
#
_symmetry.space_group_name_H-M   'P 1'
#
loop_
_entity.id
_entity.type
_entity.pdbx_description
1 polymer ?
#
loop_
_entity_poly.entity_id
_entity_poly.type
_entity_poly.pdbx_seq_one_letter_code
_entity_poly.pdbx_strand_id
1 'polypeptide(L)'
;MDAIKKKMQMLKLDKENAIDRAEQAEGDKKASEDKVKQLEEELQDLQKKLKGTEDELDKYSESLKDAQEKLEQAEKKAADAEAEVASLNRRIQLVEEELDRAQERLATALQKLEEAEKAADESERGMKVIENRAMKDEEKMEIQEMQLKEAKHIAEEADRKYEEVKFAFSLFIFLSLVNTVKSADLEEELKNVANNLKSLEAQSDKYSQKEDKYEEEIKLLTDKLKEAETRAEFAERSVAKLEKTIDDLEDEVYSQKLKCKAISEELDNALNDMTSL
;
A
#
# COMPACT_ATOMS: atom_id res chain seq x y z
N MET A 1 -117.07 -0.73 -167.48
CA MET A 1 -116.21 -1.79 -166.93
C MET A 1 -114.86 -1.27 -166.42
N ASP A 2 -114.24 -0.27 -167.06
CA ASP A 2 -112.91 0.23 -166.68
C ASP A 2 -112.80 1.03 -165.36
N ALA A 3 -113.83 1.80 -164.98
CA ALA A 3 -113.80 2.57 -163.74
C ALA A 3 -113.76 1.69 -162.48
N ILE A 4 -114.41 0.53 -162.52
CA ILE A 4 -114.40 -0.46 -161.44
C ILE A 4 -113.00 -1.10 -161.35
N LYS A 5 -112.36 -1.39 -162.48
CA LYS A 5 -111.01 -1.96 -162.55
C LYS A 5 -109.94 -1.03 -161.95
N LYS A 6 -109.99 0.27 -162.27
CA LYS A 6 -109.09 1.28 -161.66
C LYS A 6 -109.31 1.44 -160.16
N LYS A 7 -110.57 1.47 -159.70
CA LYS A 7 -110.89 1.54 -158.27
C LYS A 7 -110.43 0.29 -157.52
N MET A 8 -110.52 -0.88 -158.17
CA MET A 8 -110.02 -2.15 -157.63
C MET A 8 -108.49 -2.21 -157.58
N GLN A 9 -107.79 -1.63 -158.57
CA GLN A 9 -106.33 -1.46 -158.54
C GLN A 9 -105.88 -0.48 -157.44
N MET A 10 -106.57 0.65 -157.29
CA MET A 10 -106.28 1.60 -156.19
C MET A 10 -106.49 0.96 -154.83
N LEU A 11 -107.60 0.27 -154.61
CA LEU A 11 -107.86 -0.44 -153.36
C LEU A 11 -106.84 -1.56 -153.10
N LYS A 12 -106.30 -2.19 -154.15
CA LYS A 12 -105.24 -3.18 -154.03
C LYS A 12 -103.92 -2.55 -153.60
N LEU A 13 -103.56 -1.40 -154.20
CA LEU A 13 -102.37 -0.64 -153.84
C LEU A 13 -102.47 -0.07 -152.41
N ASP A 14 -103.64 0.45 -152.02
CA ASP A 14 -103.88 0.95 -150.66
C ASP A 14 -103.82 -0.19 -149.64
N LYS A 15 -104.30 -1.38 -150.00
CA LYS A 15 -104.16 -2.59 -149.18
C LYS A 15 -102.70 -3.03 -149.06
N GLU A 16 -101.94 -3.06 -150.16
CA GLU A 16 -100.51 -3.40 -150.16
C GLU A 16 -99.71 -2.39 -149.30
N ASN A 17 -99.91 -1.08 -149.48
CA ASN A 17 -99.29 -0.05 -148.65
C ASN A 17 -99.69 -0.12 -147.17
N ALA A 18 -100.93 -0.50 -146.86
CA ALA A 18 -101.38 -0.69 -145.48
C ALA A 18 -100.75 -1.94 -144.85
N ILE A 19 -100.53 -3.01 -145.64
CA ILE A 19 -99.82 -4.21 -145.22
C ILE A 19 -98.35 -3.88 -144.96
N ASP A 20 -97.66 -3.20 -145.89
CA ASP A 20 -96.25 -2.83 -145.72
C ASP A 20 -96.03 -1.94 -144.49
N ARG A 21 -96.95 -0.99 -144.23
CA ARG A 21 -96.91 -0.16 -143.01
C ARG A 21 -97.18 -0.97 -141.74
N ALA A 22 -98.08 -1.96 -141.80
CA ALA A 22 -98.35 -2.83 -140.67
C ALA A 22 -97.14 -3.74 -140.39
N GLU A 23 -96.52 -4.31 -141.41
CA GLU A 23 -95.30 -5.12 -141.31
C GLU A 23 -94.11 -4.30 -140.78
N GLN A 24 -93.94 -3.07 -141.26
CA GLN A 24 -92.91 -2.16 -140.74
C GLN A 24 -93.16 -1.79 -139.27
N ALA A 25 -94.40 -1.45 -138.91
CA ALA A 25 -94.77 -1.16 -137.52
C ALA A 25 -94.61 -2.39 -136.61
N GLU A 26 -94.87 -3.60 -137.11
CA GLU A 26 -94.66 -4.85 -136.37
C GLU A 26 -93.17 -5.17 -136.19
N GLY A 27 -92.34 -4.90 -137.21
CA GLY A 27 -90.89 -4.98 -137.14
C GLY A 27 -90.29 -3.99 -136.13
N ASP A 28 -90.71 -2.73 -136.18
CA ASP A 28 -90.27 -1.68 -135.23
C ASP A 28 -90.74 -1.98 -133.80
N LYS A 29 -91.97 -2.48 -133.64
CA LYS A 29 -92.49 -2.94 -132.35
C LYS A 29 -91.62 -4.07 -131.79
N LYS A 30 -91.31 -5.08 -132.59
CA LYS A 30 -90.48 -6.21 -132.17
C LYS A 30 -89.06 -5.77 -131.80
N ALA A 31 -88.45 -4.89 -132.59
CA ALA A 31 -87.13 -4.33 -132.29
C ALA A 31 -87.12 -3.50 -130.99
N SER A 32 -88.21 -2.77 -130.72
CA SER A 32 -88.39 -2.04 -129.46
C SER A 32 -88.59 -2.98 -128.28
N GLU A 33 -89.41 -4.03 -128.43
CA GLU A 33 -89.61 -5.07 -127.41
C GLU A 33 -88.31 -5.80 -127.05
N ASP A 34 -87.48 -6.12 -128.05
CA ASP A 34 -86.18 -6.76 -127.82
C ASP A 34 -85.20 -5.81 -127.10
N LYS A 35 -85.21 -4.50 -127.43
CA LYS A 35 -84.44 -3.48 -126.69
C LYS A 35 -84.92 -3.33 -125.24
N VAL A 36 -86.24 -3.33 -125.02
CA VAL A 36 -86.81 -3.25 -123.66
C VAL A 36 -86.36 -4.44 -122.84
N LYS A 37 -86.40 -5.66 -123.39
CA LYS A 37 -85.91 -6.86 -122.70
C LYS A 37 -84.43 -6.77 -122.35
N GLN A 38 -83.57 -6.33 -123.28
CA GLN A 38 -82.14 -6.15 -123.00
C GLN A 38 -81.91 -5.14 -121.87
N LEU A 39 -82.61 -4.00 -121.89
CA LEU A 39 -82.50 -2.99 -120.84
C LEU A 39 -83.05 -3.48 -119.49
N GLU A 40 -84.12 -4.29 -119.50
CA GLU A 40 -84.67 -4.92 -118.28
C GLU A 40 -83.67 -5.91 -117.67
N GLU A 41 -82.99 -6.72 -118.49
CA GLU A 41 -81.94 -7.64 -118.05
C GLU A 41 -80.72 -6.88 -117.49
N GLU A 42 -80.24 -5.85 -118.20
CA GLU A 42 -79.13 -5.00 -117.73
C GLU A 42 -79.47 -4.29 -116.41
N LEU A 43 -80.71 -3.81 -116.26
CA LEU A 43 -81.17 -3.15 -115.05
C LEU A 43 -81.25 -4.13 -113.88
N GLN A 44 -81.68 -5.38 -114.10
CA GLN A 44 -81.64 -6.43 -113.09
C GLN A 44 -80.21 -6.78 -112.67
N ASP A 45 -79.27 -6.87 -113.61
CA ASP A 45 -77.87 -7.15 -113.31
C ASP A 45 -77.19 -6.01 -112.56
N LEU A 46 -77.48 -4.76 -112.92
CA LEU A 46 -77.02 -3.59 -112.19
C LEU A 46 -77.61 -3.53 -110.78
N GLN A 47 -78.88 -3.84 -110.59
CA GLN A 47 -79.50 -3.93 -109.27
C GLN A 47 -78.85 -5.02 -108.40
N LYS A 48 -78.54 -6.19 -108.96
CA LYS A 48 -77.80 -7.24 -108.24
C LYS A 48 -76.40 -6.80 -107.84
N LYS A 49 -75.67 -6.15 -108.75
CA LYS A 49 -74.33 -5.60 -108.47
C LYS A 49 -74.39 -4.52 -107.39
N LEU A 50 -75.34 -3.59 -107.48
CA LEU A 50 -75.55 -2.54 -106.49
C LEU A 50 -75.77 -3.15 -105.11
N LYS A 51 -76.67 -4.12 -105.00
CA LYS A 51 -76.95 -4.81 -103.73
C LYS A 51 -75.72 -5.54 -103.19
N GLY A 52 -74.94 -6.20 -104.05
CA GLY A 52 -73.67 -6.82 -103.65
C GLY A 52 -72.66 -5.82 -103.11
N THR A 53 -72.54 -4.65 -103.74
CA THR A 53 -71.66 -3.58 -103.26
C THR A 53 -72.15 -2.92 -101.97
N GLU A 54 -73.47 -2.81 -101.77
CA GLU A 54 -74.06 -2.33 -100.50
C GLU A 54 -73.76 -3.31 -99.36
N ASP A 55 -73.97 -4.62 -99.58
CA ASP A 55 -73.65 -5.66 -98.59
C ASP A 55 -72.14 -5.69 -98.24
N GLU A 56 -71.26 -5.42 -99.20
CA GLU A 56 -69.82 -5.29 -98.96
C GLU A 56 -69.48 -4.01 -98.18
N LEU A 57 -70.11 -2.89 -98.54
CA LEU A 57 -69.92 -1.62 -97.85
C LEU A 57 -70.32 -1.71 -96.37
N ASP A 58 -71.44 -2.38 -96.08
CA ASP A 58 -71.90 -2.61 -94.71
C ASP A 58 -70.91 -3.46 -93.91
N LYS A 59 -70.41 -4.56 -94.51
CA LYS A 59 -69.38 -5.40 -93.88
C LYS A 59 -68.08 -4.65 -93.58
N TYR A 60 -67.60 -3.86 -94.53
CA TYR A 60 -66.38 -3.06 -94.32
C TYR A 60 -66.62 -1.96 -93.29
N SER A 61 -67.82 -1.37 -93.24
CA SER A 61 -68.17 -0.35 -92.25
C SER A 61 -68.23 -0.91 -90.84
N GLU A 62 -68.81 -2.10 -90.64
CA GLU A 62 -68.79 -2.80 -89.35
C GLU A 62 -67.36 -3.19 -88.94
N SER A 63 -66.59 -3.79 -89.86
CA SER A 63 -65.20 -4.16 -89.58
C SER A 63 -64.33 -2.93 -89.26
N LEU A 64 -64.61 -1.77 -89.87
CA LEU A 64 -63.89 -0.54 -89.58
C LEU A 64 -64.22 -0.03 -88.17
N LYS A 65 -65.49 -0.07 -87.75
CA LYS A 65 -65.90 0.31 -86.39
C LYS A 65 -65.25 -0.60 -85.35
N ASP A 66 -65.29 -1.91 -85.56
CA ASP A 66 -64.64 -2.88 -84.65
C ASP A 66 -63.13 -2.64 -84.54
N ALA A 67 -62.47 -2.31 -85.65
CA ALA A 67 -61.05 -2.00 -85.66
C ALA A 67 -60.75 -0.68 -84.93
N GLN A 68 -61.59 0.34 -85.08
CA GLN A 68 -61.48 1.61 -84.37
C GLN A 68 -61.67 1.44 -82.86
N GLU A 69 -62.68 0.69 -82.42
CA GLU A 69 -62.89 0.42 -80.99
C GLU A 69 -61.70 -0.35 -80.37
N LYS A 70 -61.14 -1.33 -81.10
CA LYS A 70 -59.94 -2.05 -80.64
C LYS A 70 -58.72 -1.15 -80.57
N LEU A 71 -58.56 -0.23 -81.53
CA LEU A 71 -57.47 0.75 -81.53
C LEU A 71 -57.57 1.68 -80.32
N GLU A 72 -58.75 2.26 -80.05
CA GLU A 72 -58.96 3.13 -78.88
C GLU A 72 -58.68 2.40 -77.56
N GLN A 73 -59.10 1.13 -77.44
CA GLN A 73 -58.79 0.32 -76.26
C GLN A 73 -57.29 0.05 -76.10
N ALA A 74 -56.58 -0.17 -77.21
CA ALA A 74 -55.14 -0.38 -77.19
C ALA A 74 -54.38 0.90 -76.84
N GLU A 75 -54.77 2.04 -77.40
CA GLU A 75 -54.20 3.36 -77.10
C GLU A 75 -54.43 3.72 -75.63
N LYS A 76 -55.62 3.48 -75.09
CA LYS A 76 -55.90 3.70 -73.66
C LYS A 76 -55.00 2.85 -72.77
N LYS A 77 -54.85 1.55 -73.07
CA LYS A 77 -53.95 0.66 -72.32
C LYS A 77 -52.49 1.08 -72.42
N ALA A 78 -52.05 1.54 -73.59
CA ALA A 78 -50.71 2.04 -73.78
C ALA A 78 -50.47 3.31 -72.94
N ALA A 79 -51.41 4.26 -72.95
CA ALA A 79 -51.33 5.47 -72.14
C ALA A 79 -51.32 5.17 -70.63
N ASP A 80 -52.14 4.23 -70.16
CA ASP A 80 -52.15 3.80 -68.76
C ASP A 80 -50.79 3.17 -68.37
N ALA A 81 -50.22 2.32 -69.22
CA ALA A 81 -48.91 1.70 -68.99
C ALA A 81 -47.77 2.74 -69.01
N GLU A 82 -47.79 3.70 -69.92
CA GLU A 82 -46.81 4.80 -69.96
C GLU A 82 -46.87 5.66 -68.69
N ALA A 83 -48.09 5.92 -68.18
CA ALA A 83 -48.28 6.64 -66.92
C ALA A 83 -47.72 5.86 -65.71
N GLU A 84 -47.94 4.54 -65.66
CA GLU A 84 -47.37 3.66 -64.63
C GLU A 84 -45.84 3.65 -64.69
N VAL A 85 -45.25 3.50 -65.88
CA VAL A 85 -43.79 3.54 -66.08
C VAL A 85 -43.21 4.88 -65.62
N ALA A 86 -43.86 5.99 -65.95
CA ALA A 86 -43.43 7.31 -65.48
C ALA A 86 -43.47 7.44 -63.95
N SER A 87 -44.51 6.90 -63.30
CA SER A 87 -44.64 6.86 -61.85
C SER A 87 -43.55 5.99 -61.19
N LEU A 88 -43.30 4.79 -61.72
CA LEU A 88 -42.25 3.89 -61.24
C LEU A 88 -40.86 4.50 -61.39
N ASN A 89 -40.57 5.17 -62.51
CA ASN A 89 -39.29 5.86 -62.70
C ASN A 89 -39.07 6.97 -61.67
N ARG A 90 -40.11 7.76 -61.34
CA ARG A 90 -40.02 8.74 -60.25
C ARG A 90 -39.76 8.07 -58.90
N ARG A 91 -40.41 6.93 -58.63
CA ARG A 91 -40.19 6.18 -57.39
C ARG A 91 -38.77 5.61 -57.31
N ILE A 92 -38.22 5.13 -58.41
CA ILE A 92 -36.83 4.64 -58.48
C ILE A 92 -35.86 5.77 -58.10
N GLN A 93 -35.99 6.95 -58.70
CA GLN A 93 -35.14 8.10 -58.38
C GLN A 93 -35.19 8.49 -56.90
N LEU A 94 -36.38 8.51 -56.31
CA LEU A 94 -36.53 8.82 -54.88
C LEU A 94 -35.84 7.78 -53.99
N VAL A 95 -35.96 6.49 -54.33
CA VAL A 95 -35.31 5.41 -53.58
C VAL A 95 -33.79 5.44 -53.75
N GLU A 96 -33.29 5.77 -54.94
CA GLU A 96 -31.86 5.96 -55.19
C GLU A 96 -31.30 7.13 -54.36
N GLU A 97 -31.99 8.28 -54.32
CA GLU A 97 -31.58 9.41 -53.47
C GLU A 97 -31.61 9.06 -51.98
N GLU A 98 -32.60 8.31 -51.51
CA GLU A 98 -32.65 7.84 -50.12
C GLU A 98 -31.51 6.86 -49.81
N LEU A 99 -31.16 5.99 -50.75
CA LEU A 99 -30.05 5.05 -50.62
C LEU A 99 -28.71 5.80 -50.52
N ASP A 100 -28.46 6.78 -51.40
CA ASP A 100 -27.24 7.60 -51.37
C ASP A 100 -27.10 8.34 -50.03
N ARG A 101 -28.18 8.97 -49.55
CA ARG A 101 -28.19 9.62 -48.22
C ARG A 101 -27.94 8.64 -47.08
N ALA A 102 -28.48 7.43 -47.16
CA ALA A 102 -28.24 6.39 -46.16
C ALA A 102 -26.78 5.92 -46.17
N GLN A 103 -26.18 5.78 -47.36
CA GLN A 103 -24.77 5.42 -47.52
C GLN A 103 -23.83 6.50 -46.98
N GLU A 104 -24.08 7.78 -47.24
CA GLU A 104 -23.29 8.89 -46.67
C GLU A 104 -23.35 8.92 -45.14
N ARG A 105 -24.55 8.71 -44.57
CA ARG A 105 -24.73 8.63 -43.12
C ARG A 105 -23.98 7.44 -42.53
N LEU A 106 -24.03 6.28 -43.20
CA LEU A 106 -23.30 5.08 -42.78
C LEU A 106 -21.79 5.32 -42.82
N ALA A 107 -21.27 5.90 -43.90
CA ALA A 107 -19.84 6.23 -44.02
C ALA A 107 -19.38 7.15 -42.89
N THR A 108 -20.16 8.18 -42.57
CA THR A 108 -19.87 9.09 -41.46
C THR A 108 -19.92 8.38 -40.10
N ALA A 109 -20.88 7.47 -39.90
CA ALA A 109 -20.99 6.70 -38.66
C ALA A 109 -19.82 5.73 -38.49
N LEU A 110 -19.36 5.08 -39.57
CA LEU A 110 -18.19 4.21 -39.57
C LEU A 110 -16.91 4.98 -39.25
N GLN A 111 -16.73 6.17 -39.84
CA GLN A 111 -15.57 7.01 -39.52
C GLN A 111 -15.54 7.39 -38.02
N LYS A 112 -16.69 7.81 -37.47
CA LYS A 112 -16.80 8.14 -36.04
C LYS A 112 -16.54 6.93 -35.14
N LEU A 113 -16.97 5.74 -35.56
CA LEU A 113 -16.70 4.51 -34.82
C LEU A 113 -15.20 4.21 -34.80
N GLU A 114 -14.52 4.34 -35.93
CA GLU A 114 -13.06 4.11 -36.01
C GLU A 114 -12.28 5.12 -35.14
N GLU A 115 -12.69 6.39 -35.13
CA GLU A 115 -12.10 7.41 -34.26
C GLU A 115 -12.33 7.09 -32.77
N ALA A 116 -13.53 6.62 -32.40
CA ALA A 116 -13.84 6.20 -31.04
C ALA A 116 -13.06 4.95 -30.60
N GLU A 117 -12.88 3.97 -31.49
CA GLU A 117 -12.07 2.78 -31.24
C GLU A 117 -10.60 3.15 -31.00
N LYS A 118 -10.03 4.02 -31.83
CA LYS A 118 -8.66 4.53 -31.63
C LYS A 118 -8.51 5.25 -30.29
N ALA A 119 -9.47 6.10 -29.92
CA ALA A 119 -9.45 6.78 -28.63
C ALA A 119 -9.58 5.81 -27.44
N ALA A 120 -10.40 4.75 -27.58
CA ALA A 120 -10.54 3.72 -26.58
C ALA A 120 -9.23 2.91 -26.40
N ASP A 121 -8.58 2.53 -27.49
CA ASP A 121 -7.28 1.83 -27.47
C ASP A 121 -6.19 2.67 -26.79
N GLU A 122 -6.12 3.96 -27.10
CA GLU A 122 -5.18 4.89 -26.45
C GLU A 122 -5.47 5.04 -24.95
N SER A 123 -6.75 5.12 -24.57
CA SER A 123 -7.17 5.16 -23.18
C SER A 123 -6.80 3.88 -22.43
N GLU A 124 -7.00 2.70 -23.03
CA GLU A 124 -6.63 1.41 -22.43
C GLU A 124 -5.10 1.31 -22.22
N ARG A 125 -4.31 1.78 -23.20
CA ARG A 125 -2.86 1.87 -23.04
C ARG A 125 -2.48 2.82 -21.91
N GLY A 126 -3.14 3.98 -21.81
CA GLY A 126 -2.94 4.93 -20.72
C GLY A 126 -3.25 4.32 -19.36
N MET A 127 -4.37 3.60 -19.25
CA MET A 127 -4.78 2.88 -18.05
C MET A 127 -3.73 1.85 -17.62
N LYS A 128 -3.25 1.01 -18.55
CA LYS A 128 -2.19 0.02 -18.26
C LYS A 128 -0.90 0.68 -17.77
N VAL A 129 -0.52 1.84 -18.29
CA VAL A 129 0.67 2.56 -17.81
C VAL A 129 0.45 3.07 -16.37
N ILE A 130 -0.73 3.61 -16.08
CA ILE A 130 -1.08 4.11 -14.73
C ILE A 130 -1.13 2.95 -13.73
N GLU A 131 -1.75 1.82 -14.10
CA GLU A 131 -1.81 0.61 -13.30
C GLU A 131 -0.41 0.09 -12.95
N ASN A 132 0.48 -0.02 -13.95
CA ASN A 132 1.87 -0.41 -13.70
C ASN A 132 2.64 0.57 -12.81
N ARG A 133 2.33 1.87 -12.86
CA ARG A 133 2.92 2.86 -11.94
C ARG A 133 2.38 2.68 -10.52
N ALA A 134 1.07 2.52 -10.38
CA ALA A 134 0.42 2.30 -9.10
C ALA A 134 0.97 1.05 -8.40
N MET A 135 1.13 -0.07 -9.11
CA MET A 135 1.74 -1.29 -8.55
C MET A 135 3.17 -1.06 -8.06
N LYS A 136 4.00 -0.34 -8.84
CA LYS A 136 5.38 -0.03 -8.43
C LYS A 136 5.44 0.90 -7.21
N ASP A 137 4.54 1.86 -7.14
CA ASP A 137 4.44 2.79 -6.02
C ASP A 137 3.96 2.05 -4.76
N GLU A 138 3.04 1.10 -4.89
CA GLU A 138 2.57 0.22 -3.82
C GLU A 138 3.70 -0.69 -3.29
N GLU A 139 4.42 -1.40 -4.17
CA GLU A 139 5.60 -2.19 -3.79
C GLU A 139 6.65 -1.35 -3.06
N LYS A 140 6.91 -0.13 -3.53
CA LYS A 140 7.86 0.78 -2.89
C LYS A 140 7.37 1.24 -1.51
N MET A 141 6.07 1.50 -1.37
CA MET A 141 5.46 1.88 -0.10
C MET A 141 5.60 0.75 0.92
N GLU A 142 5.31 -0.49 0.53
CA GLU A 142 5.47 -1.67 1.40
C GLU A 142 6.91 -1.83 1.90
N ILE A 143 7.90 -1.66 1.02
CA ILE A 143 9.32 -1.72 1.40
C ILE A 143 9.66 -0.62 2.40
N GLN A 144 9.21 0.61 2.15
CA GLN A 144 9.45 1.74 3.05
C GLN A 144 8.76 1.55 4.41
N GLU A 145 7.57 0.96 4.44
CA GLU A 145 6.88 0.62 5.69
C GLU A 145 7.65 -0.42 6.51
N MET A 146 8.19 -1.47 5.86
CA MET A 146 9.02 -2.46 6.54
C MET A 146 10.28 -1.82 7.12
N GLN A 147 11.00 -1.02 6.31
CA GLN A 147 12.20 -0.30 6.77
C GLN A 147 11.88 0.65 7.92
N LEU A 148 10.74 1.34 7.89
CA LEU A 148 10.30 2.21 8.97
C LEU A 148 10.01 1.43 10.26
N LYS A 149 9.37 0.26 10.16
CA LYS A 149 9.13 -0.62 11.32
C LYS A 149 10.44 -1.10 11.93
N GLU A 150 11.39 -1.52 11.11
CA GLU A 150 12.73 -1.93 11.58
C GLU A 150 13.48 -0.78 12.25
N ALA A 151 13.50 0.41 11.62
CA ALA A 151 14.15 1.59 12.18
C ALA A 151 13.53 2.00 13.52
N LYS A 152 12.20 1.92 13.66
CA LYS A 152 11.50 2.16 14.93
C LYS A 152 11.90 1.15 16.00
N HIS A 153 11.95 -0.14 15.66
CA HIS A 153 12.36 -1.18 16.61
C HIS A 153 13.80 -0.96 17.10
N ILE A 154 14.72 -0.62 16.20
CA ILE A 154 16.11 -0.31 16.54
C ILE A 154 16.19 0.91 17.47
N ALA A 155 15.43 1.97 17.17
CA ALA A 155 15.38 3.16 18.01
C ALA A 155 14.84 2.85 19.42
N GLU A 156 13.76 2.07 19.52
CA GLU A 156 13.19 1.66 20.80
C GLU A 156 14.16 0.79 21.63
N GLU A 157 14.89 -0.13 21.00
CA GLU A 157 15.93 -0.90 21.68
C GLU A 157 17.09 -0.03 22.15
N ALA A 158 17.50 0.95 21.35
CA ALA A 158 18.56 1.89 21.72
C ALA A 158 18.14 2.75 22.92
N ASP A 159 16.90 3.25 22.93
CA ASP A 159 16.35 4.03 24.04
C ASP A 159 16.25 3.20 25.33
N ARG A 160 15.82 1.93 25.25
CA ARG A 160 15.81 1.02 26.41
C ARG A 160 17.21 0.82 26.98
N LYS A 161 18.19 0.51 26.12
CA LYS A 161 19.59 0.35 26.54
C LYS A 161 20.15 1.64 27.14
N TYR A 162 19.79 2.79 26.58
CA TYR A 162 20.20 4.09 27.10
C TYR A 162 19.66 4.34 28.51
N GLU A 163 18.37 4.09 28.74
CA GLU A 163 17.78 4.24 30.09
C GLU A 163 18.36 3.23 31.09
N GLU A 164 18.65 1.99 30.69
CA GLU A 164 19.33 1.01 31.54
C GLU A 164 20.74 1.48 31.95
N VAL A 165 21.54 1.96 31.00
CA VAL A 165 22.89 2.48 31.26
C VAL A 165 22.83 3.71 32.16
N LYS A 166 21.91 4.63 31.88
CA LYS A 166 21.69 5.84 32.67
C LYS A 166 21.29 5.52 34.11
N PHE A 167 20.39 4.54 34.30
CA PHE A 167 20.00 4.06 35.62
C PHE A 167 21.19 3.43 36.36
N ALA A 168 21.94 2.54 35.71
CA ALA A 168 23.13 1.91 36.28
C ALA A 168 24.19 2.94 36.67
N PHE A 169 24.44 3.94 35.82
CA PHE A 169 25.39 5.02 36.10
C PHE A 169 24.94 5.89 37.28
N SER A 170 23.66 6.23 37.36
CA SER A 170 23.10 6.97 38.50
C SER A 170 23.28 6.20 39.81
N LEU A 171 22.98 4.89 39.81
CA LEU A 171 23.20 4.02 40.97
C LEU A 171 24.68 3.93 41.34
N PHE A 172 25.57 3.82 40.36
CA PHE A 172 27.02 3.79 40.59
C PHE A 172 27.51 5.08 41.26
N ILE A 173 27.09 6.26 40.77
CA ILE A 173 27.42 7.54 41.39
C ILE A 173 26.93 7.57 42.85
N PHE A 174 25.69 7.16 43.10
CA PHE A 174 25.13 7.15 44.46
C PHE A 174 25.92 6.22 45.38
N LEU A 175 26.24 5.01 44.95
CA LEU A 175 27.04 4.06 45.73
C LEU A 175 28.45 4.59 45.99
N SER A 176 29.09 5.19 44.98
CA SER A 176 30.40 5.82 45.14
C SER A 176 30.35 6.95 46.17
N LEU A 177 29.32 7.80 46.13
CA LEU A 177 29.13 8.88 47.10
C LEU A 177 28.97 8.32 48.53
N VAL A 178 28.13 7.30 48.71
CA VAL A 178 27.95 6.63 50.01
C VAL A 178 29.28 6.06 50.52
N ASN A 179 30.07 5.41 49.65
CA ASN A 179 31.38 4.90 50.03
C ASN A 179 32.37 6.01 50.40
N THR A 180 32.37 7.14 49.70
CA THR A 180 33.23 8.28 50.06
C THR A 180 32.86 8.88 51.41
N VAL A 181 31.56 9.00 51.73
CA VAL A 181 31.10 9.48 53.05
C VAL A 181 31.53 8.51 54.14
N LYS A 182 31.29 7.21 53.96
CA LYS A 182 31.74 6.18 54.92
C LYS A 182 33.26 6.18 55.12
N SER A 183 34.03 6.39 54.06
CA SER A 183 35.49 6.48 54.15
C SER A 183 35.91 7.70 54.97
N ALA A 184 35.25 8.84 54.78
CA ALA A 184 35.51 10.05 55.56
C ALA A 184 35.17 9.85 57.05
N ASP A 185 34.03 9.22 57.36
CA ASP A 185 33.64 8.90 58.75
C ASP A 185 34.67 7.96 59.41
N LEU A 186 35.09 6.91 58.71
CA LEU A 186 36.11 5.97 59.20
C LEU A 186 37.50 6.64 59.36
N GLU A 187 37.88 7.57 58.49
CA GLU A 187 39.10 8.36 58.63
C GLU A 187 39.05 9.26 59.88
N GLU A 188 37.89 9.86 60.18
CA GLU A 188 37.69 10.66 61.39
C GLU A 188 37.75 9.80 62.65
N GLU A 189 37.10 8.64 62.66
CA GLU A 189 37.20 7.67 63.76
C GLU A 189 38.63 7.20 63.98
N LEU A 190 39.36 6.87 62.91
CA LEU A 190 40.75 6.45 62.99
C LEU A 190 41.63 7.57 63.59
N LYS A 191 41.41 8.82 63.20
CA LYS A 191 42.11 9.98 63.76
C LYS A 191 41.83 10.13 65.25
N ASN A 192 40.59 9.94 65.69
CA ASN A 192 40.22 9.96 67.10
C ASN A 192 40.89 8.83 67.89
N VAL A 193 40.89 7.61 67.34
CA VAL A 193 41.59 6.46 67.95
C VAL A 193 43.09 6.70 68.01
N ALA A 194 43.72 7.22 66.96
CA ALA A 194 45.14 7.54 66.93
C ALA A 194 45.51 8.62 67.98
N ASN A 195 44.65 9.64 68.16
CA ASN A 195 44.83 10.64 69.21
C ASN A 195 44.71 10.03 70.61
N ASN A 196 43.73 9.15 70.83
CA ASN A 196 43.57 8.43 72.09
C ASN A 196 44.77 7.51 72.38
N LEU A 197 45.25 6.79 71.37
CA LEU A 197 46.44 5.94 71.47
C LEU A 197 47.66 6.76 71.87
N LYS A 198 47.93 7.91 71.23
CA LYS A 198 49.04 8.80 71.62
C LYS A 198 48.93 9.28 73.07
N SER A 199 47.72 9.58 73.53
CA SER A 199 47.49 9.97 74.93
C SER A 199 47.80 8.81 75.88
N LEU A 200 47.36 7.60 75.53
CA LEU A 200 47.63 6.38 76.29
C LEU A 200 49.12 6.02 76.28
N GLU A 201 49.81 6.13 75.15
CA GLU A 201 51.26 5.93 75.04
C GLU A 201 52.00 6.94 75.94
N ALA A 202 51.67 8.23 75.86
CA ALA A 202 52.25 9.24 76.73
C ALA A 202 51.97 8.99 78.22
N GLN A 203 50.83 8.37 78.54
CA GLN A 203 50.50 7.95 79.90
C GLN A 203 51.28 6.70 80.32
N SER A 204 51.46 5.74 79.41
CA SER A 204 52.28 4.55 79.60
C SER A 204 53.73 4.94 79.87
N ASP A 205 54.32 5.84 79.08
CA ASP A 205 55.68 6.35 79.27
C ASP A 205 55.84 7.03 80.64
N LYS A 206 54.84 7.81 81.07
CA LYS A 206 54.85 8.42 82.40
C LYS A 206 54.81 7.40 83.53
N TYR A 207 54.07 6.30 83.37
CA TYR A 207 54.04 5.23 84.36
C TYR A 207 55.34 4.42 84.34
N SER A 208 55.93 4.13 83.17
CA SER A 208 57.24 3.50 83.04
C SER A 208 58.33 4.32 83.73
N GLN A 209 58.38 5.64 83.50
CA GLN A 209 59.35 6.50 84.20
C GLN A 209 59.14 6.55 85.71
N LYS A 210 57.91 6.37 86.20
CA LYS A 210 57.65 6.25 87.64
C LYS A 210 58.14 4.90 88.16
N GLU A 211 57.92 3.83 87.40
CA GLU A 211 58.41 2.49 87.72
C GLU A 211 59.93 2.47 87.84
N ASP A 212 60.66 3.04 86.86
CA ASP A 212 62.12 3.17 86.89
C ASP A 212 62.60 3.91 88.15
N LYS A 213 61.93 5.01 88.52
CA LYS A 213 62.25 5.78 89.74
C LYS A 213 62.04 4.96 91.01
N TYR A 214 60.92 4.24 91.09
CA TYR A 214 60.65 3.38 92.23
C TYR A 214 61.65 2.22 92.29
N GLU A 215 62.10 1.69 91.15
CA GLU A 215 63.12 0.63 91.10
C GLU A 215 64.49 1.15 91.56
N GLU A 216 64.90 2.35 91.15
CA GLU A 216 66.11 3.01 91.67
C GLU A 216 66.03 3.26 93.17
N GLU A 217 64.88 3.74 93.66
CA GLU A 217 64.66 4.03 95.09
C GLU A 217 64.69 2.75 95.94
N ILE A 218 64.09 1.66 95.44
CA ILE A 218 64.18 0.33 96.06
C ILE A 218 65.63 -0.15 96.11
N LYS A 219 66.39 0.01 95.03
CA LYS A 219 67.80 -0.40 94.97
C LYS A 219 68.65 0.36 95.99
N LEU A 220 68.44 1.68 96.09
CA LEU A 220 69.16 2.55 97.03
C LEU A 220 68.80 2.24 98.50
N LEU A 221 67.52 1.95 98.78
CA LEU A 221 67.08 1.47 100.10
C LEU A 221 67.66 0.09 100.43
N THR A 222 67.79 -0.79 99.43
CA THR A 222 68.40 -2.12 99.59
C THR A 222 69.90 -2.01 99.90
N ASP A 223 70.62 -1.11 99.25
CA ASP A 223 72.04 -0.87 99.52
C ASP A 223 72.26 -0.26 100.91
N LYS A 224 71.40 0.68 101.33
CA LYS A 224 71.40 1.20 102.70
C LYS A 224 71.11 0.13 103.76
N LEU A 225 70.22 -0.81 103.46
CA LEU A 225 69.94 -1.94 104.35
C LEU A 225 71.20 -2.78 104.56
N LYS A 226 71.91 -3.12 103.48
CA LYS A 226 73.17 -3.89 103.56
C LYS A 226 74.28 -3.17 104.32
N GLU A 227 74.42 -1.85 104.15
CA GLU A 227 75.37 -1.06 104.96
C GLU A 227 74.99 -1.05 106.45
N ALA A 228 73.69 -0.97 106.77
CA ALA A 228 73.23 -1.04 108.14
C ALA A 228 73.46 -2.43 108.75
N GLU A 229 73.22 -3.51 108.00
CA GLU A 229 73.47 -4.90 108.41
C GLU A 229 74.97 -5.15 108.67
N THR A 230 75.85 -4.77 107.75
CA THR A 230 77.31 -4.91 107.93
C THR A 230 77.83 -4.08 109.11
N ARG A 231 77.25 -2.90 109.37
CA ARG A 231 77.57 -2.09 110.55
C ARG A 231 77.08 -2.73 111.84
N ALA A 232 75.90 -3.35 111.84
CA ALA A 232 75.38 -4.08 112.99
C ALA A 232 76.26 -5.30 113.31
N GLU A 233 76.65 -6.10 112.31
CA GLU A 233 77.57 -7.23 112.48
C GLU A 233 78.93 -6.80 113.07
N PHE A 234 79.45 -5.64 112.65
CA PHE A 234 80.70 -5.09 113.19
C PHE A 234 80.56 -4.64 114.66
N ALA A 235 79.42 -4.08 115.01
CA ALA A 235 79.09 -3.72 116.39
C ALA A 235 78.97 -4.97 117.27
N GLU A 236 78.29 -6.02 116.82
CA GLU A 236 78.18 -7.29 117.55
C GLU A 236 79.54 -7.95 117.80
N ARG A 237 80.42 -7.97 116.79
CA ARG A 237 81.81 -8.44 116.97
C ARG A 237 82.61 -7.62 117.98
N SER A 238 82.36 -6.32 118.06
CA SER A 238 83.05 -5.43 119.00
C SER A 238 82.56 -5.65 120.43
N VAL A 239 81.25 -5.87 120.61
CA VAL A 239 80.67 -6.25 121.92
C VAL A 239 81.25 -7.57 122.41
N ALA A 240 81.25 -8.62 121.58
CA ALA A 240 81.82 -9.92 121.95
C ALA A 240 83.31 -9.85 122.35
N LYS A 241 84.08 -8.93 121.74
CA LYS A 241 85.47 -8.66 122.11
C LYS A 241 85.59 -8.00 123.48
N LEU A 242 84.77 -7.00 123.74
CA LEU A 242 84.75 -6.29 125.03
C LEU A 242 84.30 -7.20 126.16
N GLU A 243 83.29 -8.05 125.94
CA GLU A 243 82.85 -9.06 126.93
C GLU A 243 83.99 -9.99 127.32
N LYS A 244 84.73 -10.52 126.35
CA LYS A 244 85.93 -11.35 126.64
C LYS A 244 87.00 -10.60 127.45
N THR A 245 87.17 -9.31 127.19
CA THR A 245 88.16 -8.50 127.92
C THR A 245 87.71 -8.19 129.35
N ILE A 246 86.40 -8.14 129.58
CA ILE A 246 85.83 -8.01 130.92
C ILE A 246 86.07 -9.30 131.71
N ASP A 247 85.80 -10.48 131.12
CA ASP A 247 86.05 -11.77 131.77
C ASP A 247 87.53 -11.92 132.19
N ASP A 248 88.46 -11.60 131.28
CA ASP A 248 89.90 -11.67 131.55
C ASP A 248 90.33 -10.72 132.71
N LEU A 249 89.72 -9.53 132.80
CA LEU A 249 89.97 -8.55 133.87
C LEU A 249 89.34 -8.95 135.20
N GLU A 250 88.17 -9.59 135.21
CA GLU A 250 87.55 -10.11 136.43
C GLU A 250 88.38 -11.23 137.07
N ASP A 251 88.95 -12.12 136.25
CA ASP A 251 89.86 -13.18 136.70
C ASP A 251 91.16 -12.59 137.30
N GLU A 252 91.70 -11.54 136.70
CA GLU A 252 92.93 -10.88 137.17
C GLU A 252 92.70 -10.12 138.49
N VAL A 253 91.54 -9.47 138.65
CA VAL A 253 91.12 -8.85 139.92
C VAL A 253 90.92 -9.91 141.01
N TYR A 254 90.33 -11.06 140.69
CA TYR A 254 90.17 -12.16 141.64
C TYR A 254 91.53 -12.68 142.14
N SER A 255 92.49 -12.87 141.22
CA SER A 255 93.85 -13.30 141.56
C SER A 255 94.61 -12.28 142.43
N GLN A 256 94.50 -10.99 142.12
CA GLN A 256 95.08 -9.92 142.93
C GLN A 256 94.45 -9.84 144.33
N LYS A 257 93.15 -10.07 144.44
CA LYS A 257 92.45 -10.08 145.73
C LYS A 257 92.90 -11.23 146.63
N LEU A 258 93.18 -12.41 146.07
CA LEU A 258 93.77 -13.54 146.80
C LEU A 258 95.20 -13.26 147.27
N LYS A 259 96.03 -12.62 146.44
CA LYS A 259 97.40 -12.21 146.83
C LYS A 259 97.42 -11.17 147.95
N CYS A 260 96.55 -10.15 147.89
CA CYS A 260 96.44 -9.17 148.97
C CYS A 260 95.96 -9.81 150.29
N LYS A 261 95.09 -10.83 150.23
CA LYS A 261 94.66 -11.57 151.42
C LYS A 261 95.80 -12.34 152.08
N ALA A 262 96.61 -13.02 151.28
CA ALA A 262 97.79 -13.75 151.76
C ALA A 262 98.84 -12.80 152.39
N ILE A 263 99.09 -11.65 151.77
CA ILE A 263 100.03 -10.63 152.29
C ILE A 263 99.49 -10.00 153.59
N SER A 264 98.18 -9.81 153.72
CA SER A 264 97.56 -9.29 154.95
C SER A 264 97.62 -10.32 156.09
N GLU A 265 97.47 -11.61 155.80
CA GLU A 265 97.64 -12.69 156.79
C GLU A 265 99.10 -12.89 157.22
N GLU A 266 100.08 -12.70 156.31
CA GLU A 266 101.50 -12.66 156.66
C GLU A 266 101.86 -11.42 157.52
N LEU A 267 101.22 -10.27 157.25
CA LEU A 267 101.44 -9.03 158.01
C LEU A 267 100.82 -9.10 159.42
N ASP A 268 99.63 -9.68 159.57
CA ASP A 268 99.00 -9.91 160.88
C ASP A 268 99.79 -10.93 161.72
N ASN A 269 100.42 -11.94 161.10
CA ASN A 269 101.34 -12.84 161.78
C ASN A 269 102.64 -12.13 162.21
N ALA A 270 103.23 -11.29 161.35
CA ALA A 270 104.45 -10.54 161.67
C ALA A 270 104.24 -9.46 162.75
N LEU A 271 103.05 -8.87 162.82
CA LEU A 271 102.69 -7.88 163.86
C LEU A 271 102.38 -8.53 165.21
N ASN A 272 101.78 -9.72 165.23
CA ASN A 272 101.60 -10.50 166.47
C ASN A 272 102.95 -11.02 167.02
N ASP A 273 103.93 -11.34 166.16
CA ASP A 273 105.28 -11.74 166.59
C ASP A 273 106.09 -10.58 167.19
N MET A 274 105.82 -9.32 166.81
CA MET A 274 106.40 -8.14 167.48
C MET A 274 105.66 -7.73 168.77
N THR A 275 104.50 -8.32 169.07
CA THR A 275 103.82 -8.14 170.37
C THR A 275 104.24 -9.19 171.41
N SER A 276 105.20 -10.06 171.10
CA SER A 276 105.66 -11.16 171.96
C SER A 276 107.19 -11.23 172.23
N LEU A 277 107.93 -10.13 172.00
CA LEU A 277 109.32 -9.91 172.49
C LEU A 277 109.50 -8.45 172.94
#